data_AF-A0AAD6SC76-F1
#
_entry.id   AF-A0AAD6SC76-F1
#
_cell.length_a   1.000
_cell.length_b   1.000
_cell.length_c   1.000
_cell.angle_alpha   90.00
_cell.angle_beta   90.00
_cell.angle_gamma   90.00
#
_symmetry.space_group_name_H-M   'P 1'
#
loop_
_entity.id
_entity.type
_entity.pdbx_description
1 polymer ?
#
loop_
_entity_poly.entity_id
_entity_poly.type
_entity_poly.pdbx_seq_one_letter_code
_entity_poly.pdbx_strand_id
1 'polypeptide(L)'
;DRSTQPCGFCGRPFPICHFVLKKTAEGMTVKLDASKGCRNFVKKFNYSVVAKSTTNSPCSNVSLPCPECGPKNPSVWCYNLKEHFIRDHP
;
A
#
# COMPACT_ATOMS: atom_id res chain seq x y z
N ASP A 1 8.96 4.18 -18.95
CA ASP A 1 8.53 5.26 -18.06
C ASP A 1 8.00 4.64 -16.76
N ARG A 2 8.77 4.67 -15.67
CA ARG A 2 8.36 4.17 -14.34
C ARG A 2 7.74 5.29 -13.47
N SER A 3 7.50 6.46 -14.06
CA SER A 3 7.03 7.65 -13.37
C SER A 3 5.63 7.49 -12.75
N THR A 4 4.82 6.58 -13.30
CA THR A 4 3.53 6.14 -12.74
C THR A 4 3.67 4.75 -12.13
N GLN A 5 4.21 4.65 -10.91
CA GLN A 5 4.23 3.38 -10.17
C GLN A 5 2.80 2.80 -10.16
N PRO A 6 2.58 1.60 -10.75
CA PRO A 6 1.25 1.01 -10.75
C PRO A 6 0.84 0.70 -9.31
N CYS A 7 -0.47 0.72 -9.07
CA CYS A 7 -1.01 0.32 -7.78
C CYS A 7 -0.53 -1.09 -7.41
N GLY A 8 0.14 -1.24 -6.26
CA GLY A 8 0.63 -2.55 -5.80
C GLY A 8 -0.47 -3.56 -5.46
N PHE A 9 -1.75 -3.14 -5.45
CA PHE A 9 -2.90 -4.01 -5.22
C PHE A 9 -3.63 -4.42 -6.49
N CYS A 10 -3.95 -3.48 -7.37
CA CYS A 10 -4.74 -3.74 -8.58
C CYS A 10 -3.94 -3.66 -9.89
N GLY A 11 -2.65 -3.34 -9.82
CA GLY A 11 -1.73 -3.27 -10.96
C GLY A 11 -2.02 -2.13 -11.95
N ARG A 12 -2.99 -1.26 -11.68
CA ARG A 12 -3.36 -0.20 -12.63
C ARG A 12 -2.43 1.02 -12.55
N PRO A 13 -2.08 1.63 -13.71
CA PRO A 13 -1.19 2.80 -13.78
C PRO A 13 -1.89 4.13 -13.44
N PHE A 14 -3.21 4.25 -13.62
CA PHE A 14 -3.98 5.47 -13.33
C PHE A 14 -5.48 5.17 -13.10
N PRO A 15 -6.17 5.88 -12.17
CA PRO A 15 -5.63 6.78 -11.14
C PRO A 15 -4.77 6.02 -10.11
N ILE A 16 -3.75 6.71 -9.55
CA ILE A 16 -2.91 6.15 -8.48
C ILE A 16 -3.82 5.84 -7.29
N CYS A 17 -3.90 4.57 -6.93
CA CYS A 17 -4.69 4.15 -5.79
C CYS A 17 -4.01 4.62 -4.50
N HIS A 18 -4.70 5.40 -3.70
CA HIS A 18 -4.23 5.87 -2.41
C HIS A 18 -4.75 4.95 -1.31
N PHE A 19 -3.83 4.33 -0.58
CA PHE A 19 -4.13 3.51 0.59
C PHE A 19 -3.76 4.30 1.84
N VAL A 20 -4.74 4.50 2.71
CA VAL A 20 -4.52 5.07 4.05
C VAL A 20 -4.66 3.96 5.06
N LEU A 21 -3.62 3.73 5.84
CA LEU A 21 -3.64 2.71 6.88
C LEU A 21 -4.09 3.34 8.20
N LYS A 22 -4.87 2.58 8.97
CA LYS A 22 -5.21 2.89 10.36
C LYS A 22 -4.80 1.74 11.25
N LYS A 23 -4.36 2.06 12.46
CA LYS A 23 -4.12 1.08 13.52
C LYS A 23 -5.44 0.79 14.25
N THR A 24 -5.75 -0.48 14.45
CA THR A 24 -6.87 -0.98 15.26
C THR A 24 -6.32 -1.92 16.34
N ALA A 25 -7.18 -2.35 17.26
CA ALA A 25 -6.81 -3.31 18.30
C ALA A 25 -6.30 -4.66 17.72
N GLU A 26 -6.78 -5.03 16.53
CA GLU A 26 -6.46 -6.28 15.84
C GLU A 26 -5.24 -6.17 14.88
N GLY A 27 -4.64 -4.98 14.75
CA GLY A 27 -3.48 -4.74 13.90
C GLY A 27 -3.62 -3.52 13.00
N MET A 28 -2.92 -3.51 11.86
CA MET A 28 -3.14 -2.49 10.84
C MET A 28 -4.30 -2.88 9.92
N THR A 29 -5.03 -1.90 9.40
CA THR A 29 -6.05 -2.14 8.38
C THR A 29 -6.17 -0.93 7.47
N VAL A 30 -6.79 -1.09 6.30
CA VAL A 30 -7.01 0.00 5.36
C VAL A 30 -8.22 0.82 5.82
N LYS A 31 -8.04 2.13 5.97
CA LYS A 31 -9.12 3.08 6.18
C LYS A 31 -9.78 3.36 4.83
N LEU A 32 -10.82 2.57 4.51
CA LEU A 32 -11.52 2.62 3.22
C LEU A 32 -12.06 4.02 2.89
N ASP A 33 -12.59 4.73 3.88
CA ASP A 33 -13.11 6.10 3.75
C ASP A 33 -12.05 7.14 3.31
N ALA A 34 -10.80 6.96 3.75
CA ALA A 34 -9.69 7.84 3.39
C ALA A 34 -8.90 7.33 2.18
N SER A 35 -9.20 6.13 1.69
CA SER A 35 -8.52 5.49 0.57
C SER A 35 -9.28 5.73 -0.74
N LYS A 36 -8.58 5.97 -1.86
CA LYS A 36 -9.19 6.39 -3.13
C LYS A 36 -8.57 5.72 -4.36
N GLY A 37 -9.34 5.54 -5.42
CA GLY A 37 -8.86 5.05 -6.73
C GLY A 37 -8.90 3.54 -6.99
N CYS A 38 -8.99 2.68 -5.98
CA CYS A 38 -8.99 1.22 -6.18
C CYS A 38 -10.40 0.61 -6.16
N ARG A 39 -10.88 0.07 -7.28
CA ARG A 39 -12.18 -0.64 -7.35
C ARG A 39 -12.26 -1.84 -6.38
N ASN A 40 -11.12 -2.43 -6.01
CA ASN A 40 -11.06 -3.57 -5.11
C ASN A 40 -11.12 -3.21 -3.61
N PHE A 41 -11.28 -1.93 -3.24
CA PHE A 41 -11.44 -1.52 -1.83
C PHE A 41 -12.66 -2.14 -1.13
N VAL A 42 -13.63 -2.64 -1.90
CA VAL A 42 -14.81 -3.35 -1.38
C VAL A 42 -14.47 -4.72 -0.79
N LYS A 43 -13.30 -5.30 -1.10
CA LYS A 43 -12.87 -6.58 -0.52
C LYS A 43 -12.24 -6.33 0.85
N LYS A 44 -12.65 -7.09 1.88
CA LYS A 44 -12.03 -7.06 3.22
C LYS A 44 -10.53 -7.34 3.08
N PHE A 45 -9.71 -6.29 3.16
CA PHE A 45 -8.27 -6.38 3.16
C PHE A 45 -7.78 -6.52 4.61
N ASN A 46 -7.32 -7.71 4.98
CA ASN A 46 -6.71 -7.94 6.28
C ASN A 46 -5.19 -7.86 6.14
N TYR A 47 -4.61 -6.73 6.59
CA TYR A 47 -3.18 -6.47 6.54
C TYR A 47 -2.35 -7.59 7.19
N SER A 48 -2.80 -8.09 8.35
CA SER A 48 -2.08 -9.11 9.12
C SER A 48 -1.96 -10.45 8.39
N VAL A 49 -2.87 -10.73 7.44
CA VAL A 49 -2.83 -11.94 6.61
C VAL A 49 -1.85 -11.76 5.46
N VAL A 50 -1.92 -10.64 4.73
CA VAL A 50 -1.03 -10.38 3.58
C VAL A 50 0.39 -10.00 3.97
N ALA A 51 0.62 -9.53 5.20
CA ALA A 51 1.96 -9.27 5.70
C ALA A 51 2.76 -10.57 5.94
N LYS A 52 2.07 -11.70 6.15
CA LYS A 52 2.71 -12.99 6.43
C LYS A 52 2.96 -13.75 5.13
N SER A 53 4.22 -13.88 4.73
CA SER A 53 4.61 -14.88 3.73
C SER A 53 4.31 -16.28 4.26
N THR A 54 3.57 -17.06 3.47
CA THR A 54 3.28 -18.48 3.73
C THR A 54 3.73 -19.31 2.53
N THR A 55 3.89 -20.62 2.70
CA THR A 55 4.27 -21.51 1.59
C THR A 55 3.32 -21.41 0.40
N ASN A 56 2.02 -21.21 0.63
CA ASN A 56 1.02 -21.02 -0.41
C ASN A 56 0.90 -19.57 -0.92
N SER A 57 1.51 -18.59 -0.23
CA SER A 57 1.51 -17.19 -0.63
C SER A 57 2.85 -16.55 -0.21
N PRO A 58 3.91 -16.67 -1.03
CA PRO A 58 5.27 -16.29 -0.64
C PRO A 58 5.50 -14.77 -0.60
N CYS A 59 4.52 -13.96 -0.98
CA CYS A 59 4.67 -12.52 -1.16
C CYS A 59 4.15 -11.72 0.04
N SER A 60 5.03 -11.00 0.73
CA SER A 60 4.67 -9.95 1.72
C SER A 60 4.52 -8.58 1.05
N ASN A 61 3.81 -8.50 -0.08
CA ASN A 61 3.54 -7.21 -0.70
C ASN A 61 2.42 -6.51 0.06
N VAL A 62 2.78 -5.57 0.92
CA VAL A 62 1.87 -4.75 1.71
C VAL A 62 2.19 -3.28 1.51
N SER A 63 1.21 -2.41 1.77
CA SER A 63 1.46 -0.98 1.83
C SER A 63 2.01 -0.60 3.20
N LEU A 64 3.00 0.28 3.25
CA LEU A 64 3.66 0.73 4.47
C LEU A 64 3.65 2.26 4.52
N PRO A 65 3.49 2.88 5.71
CA PRO A 65 3.74 4.30 5.84
C PRO A 65 5.24 4.57 5.57
N CYS A 66 5.54 5.55 4.72
CA CYS A 66 6.91 6.02 4.56
C CYS A 66 7.29 6.89 5.77
N PRO A 67 8.41 6.61 6.47
CA PRO A 67 8.83 7.36 7.65
C PRO A 67 9.15 8.83 7.32
N GLU A 68 9.71 9.09 6.14
CA GLU A 68 10.09 10.45 5.70
C GLU A 68 8.89 11.28 5.25
N CYS A 69 7.89 10.65 4.62
CA CYS A 69 6.65 11.33 4.24
C CYS A 69 5.75 11.66 5.45
N GLY A 70 5.85 10.89 6.54
CA GLY A 70 4.98 11.04 7.70
C GLY A 70 3.55 10.50 7.52
N PRO A 71 2.74 10.52 8.61
CA PRO A 71 1.50 9.74 8.72
C PRO A 71 0.30 10.28 7.93
N LYS A 72 0.40 11.51 7.39
CA LYS A 72 -0.67 12.13 6.60
C LYS A 72 -0.61 11.76 5.11
N ASN A 73 0.51 11.19 4.67
CA ASN A 73 0.72 10.81 3.29
C ASN A 73 0.24 9.37 3.01
N PRO A 74 -0.13 9.05 1.77
CA PRO A 74 -0.55 7.70 1.40
C PRO A 74 0.57 6.70 1.63
N SER A 75 0.20 5.51 2.07
CA SER A 75 1.13 4.39 2.24
C SER A 75 1.65 3.90 0.88
N VAL A 76 2.92 3.47 0.86
CA VAL A 76 3.65 3.01 -0.31
C VAL A 76 3.80 1.50 -0.25
N TRP A 77 3.57 0.81 -1.36
CA TRP A 77 3.72 -0.65 -1.42
C TRP A 77 5.19 -1.07 -1.30
N CYS A 78 5.49 -2.16 -0.57
CA CYS A 78 6.85 -2.66 -0.37
C CYS A 78 7.64 -2.77 -1.68
N TYR A 79 7.02 -3.30 -2.74
CA TYR A 79 7.68 -3.46 -4.04
C TYR A 79 8.01 -2.12 -4.73
N ASN A 80 7.30 -1.06 -4.35
CA ASN A 80 7.48 0.29 -4.87
C ASN A 80 8.31 1.17 -3.93
N LEU A 81 8.67 0.69 -2.72
CA LEU A 81 9.30 1.48 -1.67
C LEU A 81 10.67 2.01 -2.11
N LYS A 82 11.49 1.16 -2.74
CA LYS A 82 12.83 1.54 -3.24
C LYS A 82 12.74 2.69 -4.23
N GLU A 83 11.89 2.56 -5.23
CA GLU A 83 11.71 3.57 -6.27
C GLU A 83 11.08 4.86 -5.71
N HIS A 84 10.22 4.74 -4.69
CA HIS A 84 9.66 5.89 -3.97
C HIS A 84 10.76 6.67 -3.24
N PHE A 85 11.64 6.00 -2.49
CA PHE A 85 12.76 6.67 -1.83
C PHE A 85 13.67 7.39 -2.82
N ILE A 86 14.05 6.74 -3.93
CA ILE A 86 14.92 7.37 -4.96
C ILE A 86 14.30 8.63 -5.56
N ARG A 87 12.97 8.67 -5.72
CA ARG A 87 12.28 9.77 -6.41
C ARG A 87 11.84 10.89 -5.48
N ASP A 88 11.27 10.55 -4.33
CA ASP A 88 10.62 11.48 -3.41
C ASP A 88 11.53 11.87 -2.23
N HIS A 89 12.60 11.11 -1.97
CA HIS A 89 13.59 11.34 -0.89
C HIS A 89 15.05 11.16 -1.38
N PRO A 90 15.50 11.93 -2.39
CA PRO A 90 16.85 11.81 -2.95
C PRO A 90 17.96 12.25 -1.97
#